data_AF-A0A8T6LPI9-F1
#
_entry.id   AF-A0A8T6LPI9-F1
#
_cell.length_a   1.000
_cell.length_b   1.000
_cell.length_c   1.000
_cell.angle_alpha   90.00
_cell.angle_beta   90.00
_cell.angle_gamma   90.00
#
_symmetry.space_group_name_H-M   'P 1'
#
loop_
_entity.id
_entity.type
_entity.pdbx_description
1 polymer ?
#
loop_
_entity_poly.entity_id
_entity_poly.type
_entity_poly.pdbx_seq_one_letter_code
_entity_poly.pdbx_strand_id
1 'polypeptide(L)' 'LHVSNVALYNSVTEKGGRTGIKTLADGQRVRYFKSDGEVIDTV' A
#
# COMPACT_ATOMS: atom_id res chain seq x y z
N LEU A 1 -18.74 5.71 9.50
CA LEU A 1 -18.16 5.23 8.23
C LEU A 1 -17.56 3.86 8.47
N HIS A 2 -17.91 2.84 7.69
CA HIS A 2 -17.36 1.49 7.88
C HIS A 2 -15.97 1.37 7.25
N VAL A 3 -15.05 0.63 7.89
CA VAL A 3 -13.67 0.49 7.42
C VAL A 3 -13.55 -0.14 6.04
N SER A 4 -14.49 -1.00 5.63
CA SER A 4 -14.50 -1.58 4.28
C SER A 4 -14.74 -0.55 3.16
N ASN A 5 -15.23 0.63 3.51
CA ASN A 5 -15.48 1.73 2.58
C ASN A 5 -14.31 2.72 2.54
N VAL A 6 -13.20 2.41 3.21
CA VAL A 6 -11.99 3.23 3.27
C VAL A 6 -10.87 2.51 2.52
N ALA A 7 -10.18 3.24 1.63
CA ALA A 7 -9.02 2.75 0.90
C ALA A 7 -7.79 3.62 1.22
N LEU A 8 -6.59 3.04 1.12
CA LEU A 8 -5.35 3.80 1.18
C LEU A 8 -5.22 4.64 -0.09
N TYR A 9 -4.98 5.93 0.09
CA TYR A 9 -4.74 6.87 -0.99
C TYR A 9 -3.31 6.74 -1.48
N ASN A 10 -3.15 6.57 -2.78
CA ASN A 10 -1.87 6.53 -3.46
C ASN A 10 -1.62 7.90 -4.10
N SER A 11 -0.55 8.58 -3.68
CA SER A 11 -0.20 9.93 -4.12
C SER A 11 0.35 9.99 -5.55
N VAL A 12 0.84 8.88 -6.10
CA VAL A 12 1.37 8.82 -7.47
C VAL A 12 0.25 8.71 -8.50
N THR A 13 -0.78 7.93 -8.18
CA THR A 13 -1.94 7.68 -9.07
C THR A 13 -3.16 8.52 -8.71
N GLU A 14 -3.08 9.27 -7.61
CA GLU A 14 -4.14 10.11 -7.03
C GLU A 14 -5.45 9.36 -6.75
N LYS A 15 -5.37 8.05 -6.46
CA LYS A 15 -6.53 7.16 -6.31
C LYS A 15 -6.43 6.27 -5.07
N GLY A 16 -7.60 5.84 -4.59
CA GLY A 16 -7.70 4.77 -3.59
C GLY A 16 -7.32 3.41 -4.20
N GLY A 17 -6.33 2.74 -3.60
CA GLY A 17 -5.73 1.53 -4.15
C GLY A 17 -5.88 0.29 -3.26
N ARG A 18 -5.71 -0.89 -3.88
CA ARG A 18 -5.57 -2.16 -3.15
C ARG A 18 -4.12 -2.37 -2.73
N THR A 19 -3.92 -2.89 -1.53
CA THR A 19 -2.59 -3.18 -0.99
C THR A 19 -2.27 -4.67 -1.05
N GLY A 20 -0.99 -4.99 -1.20
CA GLY A 20 -0.40 -6.31 -1.01
C GLY A 20 0.64 -6.28 0.10
N ILE A 21 1.19 -7.43 0.45
CA ILE A 21 2.32 -7.57 1.38
C ILE A 21 3.47 -8.23 0.62
N LYS A 22 4.67 -7.68 0.72
CA LYS A 22 5.90 -8.28 0.21
C LYS A 22 6.98 -8.28 1.29
N THR A 23 7.96 -9.15 1.14
CA THR A 23 9.16 -9.17 1.98
C THR A 23 10.29 -8.47 1.23
N LEU A 24 10.91 -7.47 1.85
CA LEU A 24 12.07 -6.77 1.33
C LEU A 24 13.35 -7.60 1.55
N ALA A 25 14.45 -7.18 0.92
CA ALA A 25 15.72 -7.90 0.99
C ALA A 25 16.33 -7.94 2.42
N ASP A 26 15.97 -6.97 3.26
CA ASP A 26 16.32 -6.90 4.67
C ASP A 26 15.45 -7.80 5.59
N GLY A 27 14.48 -8.53 5.01
CA GLY A 27 13.55 -9.39 5.73
C GLY A 27 12.32 -8.66 6.28
N GLN A 28 12.18 -7.35 6.07
CA GLN A 28 11.01 -6.60 6.54
C GLN A 28 9.78 -6.91 5.68
N ARG A 29 8.65 -7.13 6.36
CA ARG A 29 7.35 -7.31 5.71
C ARG A 29 6.68 -5.96 5.57
N VAL A 30 6.52 -5.49 4.34
CA VAL A 30 5.95 -4.18 4.04
C VAL A 30 4.68 -4.31 3.22
N ARG A 31 3.76 -3.37 3.42
CA ARG A 31 2.63 -3.17 2.53
C ARG A 31 3.05 -2.37 1.32
N TYR A 32 2.48 -2.72 0.17
CA TYR A 32 2.71 -2.02 -1.08
C TYR A 32 1.43 -1.87 -1.88
N PHE A 33 1.36 -0.87 -2.74
CA PHE A 33 0.24 -0.69 -3.67
C PHE A 33 0.34 -1.68 -4.83
N LYS A 34 -0.73 -2.45 -5.07
CA LYS A 34 -0.77 -3.41 -6.18
C LYS A 34 -0.81 -2.74 -7.56
N SER A 35 -1.13 -1.45 -7.63
CA SER A 35 -1.24 -0.68 -8.88
C SER A 35 0.11 -0.39 -9.51
N ASP A 36 1.09 0.02 -8.72
CA ASP A 36 2.40 0.52 -9.17
C ASP A 36 3.59 -0.08 -8.40
N GLY A 37 3.33 -0.85 -7.34
CA GLY A 37 4.36 -1.51 -6.55
C GLY A 37 4.97 -0.66 -5.43
N GLU A 38 4.51 0.58 -5.25
CA GLU A 38 5.07 1.55 -4.30
C GLU A 38 4.86 1.08 -2.84
N VAL A 39 5.89 1.25 -2.00
CA VAL A 39 5.88 0.83 -0.59
C VAL A 39 5.17 1.89 0.25
N ILE A 40 4.30 1.43 1.15
CA ILE A 40 3.43 2.29 1.98
C ILE A 40 4.06 2.58 3.35
N ASP A 41 4.78 1.60 3.89
CA ASP A 41 5.37 1.66 5.23
C ASP A 41 6.76 2.32 5.14
N THR A 42 6.80 3.66 5.07
CA THR A 42 8.04 4.45 4.95
C THR A 42 8.39 5.21 6.24
N VAL A 43 7.97 4.69 7.40
CA VAL A 43 8.10 5.34 8.73
C VAL A 43 8.60 4.37 9.77
#